data_AF-A0A512M349-F1
#
_entry.id   AF-A0A512M349-F1
#
_cell.length_a   1.000
_cell.length_b   1.000
_cell.length_c   1.000
_cell.angle_alpha   90.00
_cell.angle_beta   90.00
_cell.angle_gamma   90.00
#
_symmetry.space_group_name_H-M   'P 1'
#
loop_
_entity.id
_entity.type
_entity.pdbx_description
1 polymer ?
#
loop_
_entity_poly.entity_id
_entity_poly.type
_entity_poly.pdbx_seq_one_letter_code
_entity_poly.pdbx_strand_id
1 'polypeptide(L)'
;MAAIQQSITIGYFCAAFGGVATLALAYAFVRTRRVRFTLPVAGLLMLVHPAWTVSATRGDCGFFKREVSYILTAVFIGLLIYQYVLSRRAA
;
A
#
# COMPACT_ATOMS: atom_id res chain seq x y z
N MET A 1 -6.14 2.92 -26.08
CA MET A 1 -6.34 3.89 -24.97
C MET A 1 -6.91 3.24 -23.70
N ALA A 2 -7.75 2.20 -23.78
CA ALA A 2 -8.35 1.53 -22.61
C ALA A 2 -7.35 0.92 -21.60
N ALA A 3 -6.27 0.27 -22.07
CA ALA A 3 -5.34 -0.45 -21.18
C ALA A 3 -4.51 0.46 -20.24
N ILE A 4 -4.16 1.66 -20.69
CA ILE A 4 -3.40 2.64 -19.89
C ILE A 4 -4.31 3.20 -18.79
N GLN A 5 -5.55 3.56 -19.14
CA GLN A 5 -6.54 4.04 -18.18
C GLN A 5 -6.85 2.98 -17.12
N GLN A 6 -6.96 1.71 -17.50
CA GLN A 6 -7.13 0.61 -16.56
C GLN A 6 -5.94 0.48 -15.60
N SER A 7 -4.70 0.59 -16.10
CA SER A 7 -3.50 0.50 -15.27
C SER A 7 -3.39 1.66 -14.28
N ILE A 8 -3.80 2.86 -14.68
CA ILE A 8 -3.89 4.03 -13.80
C ILE A 8 -4.91 3.79 -12.69
N THR A 9 -6.13 3.38 -13.07
CA THR A 9 -7.21 3.11 -12.11
C THR A 9 -6.80 2.05 -11.09
N ILE A 10 -6.21 0.94 -11.53
CA ILE A 10 -5.71 -0.12 -10.64
C ILE A 10 -4.62 0.42 -9.71
N GLY A 11 -3.67 1.20 -10.24
CA GLY A 11 -2.62 1.82 -9.43
C GLY A 11 -3.18 2.70 -8.32
N TYR A 12 -4.18 3.53 -8.62
CA TYR A 12 -4.85 4.36 -7.62
C TYR A 12 -5.64 3.55 -6.60
N PHE A 13 -6.32 2.47 -7.00
CA PHE A 13 -6.98 1.57 -6.05
C PHE A 13 -5.98 0.91 -5.09
N CYS A 14 -4.84 0.43 -5.60
CA CYS A 14 -3.76 -0.13 -4.79
C CYS A 14 -3.19 0.91 -3.82
N ALA A 15 -2.98 2.14 -4.27
CA ALA A 15 -2.51 3.24 -3.41
C ALA A 15 -3.55 3.60 -2.34
N ALA A 16 -4.84 3.69 -2.69
CA ALA A 16 -5.90 3.96 -1.73
C ALA A 16 -5.96 2.85 -0.66
N PHE A 17 -5.86 1.59 -1.07
CA PHE A 17 -5.78 0.46 -0.14
C PHE A 17 -4.55 0.57 0.78
N GLY A 18 -3.37 0.85 0.22
CA GLY A 18 -2.14 1.07 1.00
C GLY A 18 -2.26 2.22 1.98
N GLY A 19 -2.95 3.30 1.60
CA GLY A 19 -3.26 4.44 2.46
C GLY A 19 -4.16 4.05 3.63
N VAL A 20 -5.25 3.33 3.36
CA VAL A 20 -6.16 2.83 4.42
C VAL A 20 -5.43 1.86 5.35
N ALA A 21 -4.60 0.96 4.81
CA ALA A 21 -3.78 0.05 5.60
C ALA A 21 -2.81 0.80 6.52
N THR A 22 -2.13 1.81 5.98
CA THR A 22 -1.20 2.66 6.75
C THR A 22 -1.93 3.41 7.87
N LEU A 23 -3.11 3.97 7.59
CA LEU A 23 -3.95 4.62 8.59
C LEU A 23 -4.43 3.65 9.67
N ALA A 24 -4.81 2.43 9.31
CA ALA A 24 -5.21 1.40 10.27
C ALA A 24 -4.04 1.01 11.20
N LEU A 25 -2.82 0.89 10.66
CA LEU A 25 -1.61 0.67 11.43
C LEU A 25 -1.29 1.85 12.35
N ALA A 26 -1.45 3.09 11.86
CA ALA A 26 -1.26 4.31 12.66
C ALA A 26 -2.28 4.38 13.80
N TYR A 27 -3.54 4.05 13.54
CA TYR A 27 -4.59 3.98 14.56
C TYR A 27 -4.26 2.93 15.64
N ALA A 28 -3.81 1.73 15.23
CA ALA A 28 -3.37 0.70 16.15
C ALA A 28 -2.17 1.15 17.00
N PHE A 29 -1.24 1.91 16.41
CA PHE A 29 -0.13 2.52 17.13
C PHE A 29 -0.61 3.53 18.18
N VAL A 30 -1.52 4.44 17.83
CA VAL A 30 -2.07 5.43 18.77
C VAL A 30 -2.79 4.75 19.94
N ARG A 31 -3.56 3.68 19.66
CA ARG A 31 -4.32 2.94 20.69
C ARG A 31 -3.42 2.15 21.65
N THR A 32 -2.38 1.50 21.14
CA THR A 32 -1.52 0.62 21.95
C THR A 32 -0.26 1.31 22.47
N ARG A 33 0.10 2.46 21.90
CA ARG A 33 1.35 3.21 22.12
C ARG A 33 2.62 2.37 21.92
N ARG A 34 2.51 1.20 21.29
CA ARG A 34 3.65 0.32 20.99
C ARG A 34 4.16 0.59 19.59
N VAL A 35 5.33 1.23 19.49
CA VAL A 35 6.01 1.44 18.22
C VAL A 35 6.38 0.06 17.66
N ARG A 36 5.91 -0.24 16.46
CA ARG A 36 6.23 -1.46 15.72
C ARG A 36 6.74 -1.09 14.35
N PHE A 37 7.65 -1.90 13.80
CA PHE A 37 8.23 -1.67 12.48
C PHE A 37 7.19 -1.66 11.35
N THR A 38 6.00 -2.21 11.58
CA THR A 38 4.92 -2.26 10.58
C THR A 38 4.49 -0.88 10.09
N LEU A 39 4.41 0.12 10.99
CA LEU A 39 4.01 1.48 10.65
C LEU A 39 5.05 2.23 9.78
N PRO A 40 6.34 2.34 10.16
CA PRO A 40 7.33 3.01 9.32
C PRO A 40 7.53 2.30 7.98
N VAL A 41 7.47 0.97 7.94
CA VAL A 41 7.54 0.22 6.68
C VAL A 41 6.33 0.53 5.79
N ALA A 42 5.11 0.52 6.32
CA ALA A 42 3.91 0.88 5.57
C ALA A 42 3.98 2.33 5.03
N GLY A 43 4.46 3.27 5.85
CA GLY A 43 4.67 4.66 5.44
C GLY A 43 5.67 4.78 4.29
N LEU A 44 6.82 4.09 4.38
CA LEU A 44 7.82 4.08 3.31
C LEU A 44 7.27 3.49 2.01
N LEU A 45 6.56 2.36 2.08
CA LEU A 45 5.93 1.73 0.91
C LEU A 45 4.92 2.66 0.24
N MET A 46 4.19 3.45 1.03
CA MET A 46 3.24 4.44 0.51
C MET A 46 3.95 5.59 -0.19
N LEU A 47 5.08 6.07 0.35
CA LEU A 47 5.87 7.16 -0.27
C LEU A 47 6.45 6.75 -1.63
N VAL A 48 6.90 5.50 -1.77
CA VAL A 48 7.48 4.98 -3.02
C VAL A 48 6.45 4.34 -3.96
N HIS A 49 5.15 4.45 -3.66
CA HIS A 49 4.12 3.74 -4.41
C HIS A 49 4.08 4.20 -5.89
N PRO A 50 4.06 3.26 -6.86
CA PRO A 50 4.13 3.58 -8.29
C PRO A 50 2.97 4.45 -8.77
N ALA A 51 1.82 4.44 -8.08
CA ALA A 51 0.68 5.31 -8.39
C ALA A 51 1.03 6.80 -8.50
N TRP A 52 2.06 7.28 -7.78
CA TRP A 52 2.53 8.66 -7.88
C TRP A 52 3.26 8.97 -9.18
N THR A 53 3.77 7.95 -9.86
CA THR A 53 4.60 8.07 -11.07
C THR A 53 3.96 7.46 -12.31
N VAL A 54 2.81 6.79 -12.19
CA VAL A 54 2.03 6.34 -13.34
C VAL A 54 1.45 7.59 -14.01
N SER A 55 1.89 7.88 -15.24
CA SER A 55 1.34 8.94 -16.07
C SER A 55 1.07 8.42 -17.48
N ALA A 56 -0.09 8.78 -18.04
CA ALA A 56 -0.48 8.43 -19.41
C ALA A 56 0.34 9.18 -20.48
N THR A 57 1.07 10.24 -20.12
CA THR A 57 1.70 11.16 -21.08
C THR A 57 3.06 10.73 -21.61
N ARG A 58 3.73 9.73 -21.02
CA ARG A 58 5.11 9.35 -21.41
C ARG A 58 5.23 8.03 -22.18
N GLY A 59 4.13 7.49 -22.73
CA GLY A 59 4.18 6.30 -23.59
C GLY A 59 4.42 4.97 -22.88
N ASP A 60 4.58 4.96 -21.55
CA ASP A 60 4.61 3.73 -20.77
C ASP A 60 3.23 3.09 -20.73
N CYS A 61 3.15 1.83 -21.18
CA CYS A 61 1.93 1.02 -21.16
C CYS A 61 1.39 0.76 -19.74
N GLY A 62 2.09 1.21 -18.69
CA GLY A 62 1.69 1.09 -17.29
C GLY A 62 1.82 -0.31 -16.70
N PHE A 63 2.07 -1.35 -17.51
CA PHE A 63 2.11 -2.75 -17.07
C PHE A 63 3.10 -3.00 -15.93
N PHE A 64 4.36 -2.56 -16.07
CA PHE A 64 5.36 -2.75 -15.00
C PHE A 64 4.91 -2.08 -13.69
N LYS A 65 4.42 -0.85 -13.76
CA LYS A 65 3.92 -0.11 -12.59
C LYS A 65 2.67 -0.76 -11.98
N ARG A 66 1.85 -1.42 -12.80
CA ARG A 66 0.70 -2.21 -12.34
C ARG A 66 1.14 -3.43 -11.54
N GLU A 67 2.10 -4.21 -12.06
CA GLU A 67 2.65 -5.38 -11.35
C GLU A 67 3.29 -4.97 -10.03
N VAL A 68 4.06 -3.87 -9.99
CA VAL A 68 4.62 -3.33 -8.75
C VAL A 68 3.50 -2.91 -7.78
N SER A 69 2.40 -2.34 -8.26
CA SER A 69 1.24 -1.99 -7.41
C SER A 69 0.62 -3.22 -6.74
N TYR A 70 0.53 -4.35 -7.46
CA TYR A 70 0.05 -5.61 -6.88
C TYR A 70 0.99 -6.15 -5.81
N ILE A 71 2.31 -6.13 -6.06
CA ILE A 71 3.30 -6.57 -5.09
C ILE A 71 3.21 -5.72 -3.81
N LEU A 72 3.17 -4.39 -3.94
CA LEU A 72 3.04 -3.51 -2.77
C LEU A 72 1.74 -3.75 -2.01
N THR A 73 0.64 -3.98 -2.72
CA THR A 73 -0.66 -4.34 -2.10
C THR A 73 -0.54 -5.63 -1.29
N ALA A 74 0.11 -6.66 -1.83
CA ALA A 74 0.35 -7.91 -1.11
C ALA A 74 1.21 -7.70 0.15
N VAL A 75 2.23 -6.82 0.08
CA VAL A 75 3.03 -6.45 1.25
C VAL A 75 2.20 -5.72 2.31
N PHE A 76 1.34 -4.77 1.92
CA PHE A 76 0.42 -4.10 2.86
C PHE A 76 -0.50 -5.09 3.56
N ILE A 77 -1.05 -6.08 2.83
CA ILE A 77 -1.87 -7.14 3.41
C ILE A 77 -1.05 -7.96 4.42
N GLY A 78 0.18 -8.35 4.07
CA GLY A 78 1.07 -9.07 4.98
C GLY A 78 1.36 -8.31 6.27
N LEU A 79 1.62 -7.00 6.18
CA LEU A 79 1.83 -6.13 7.35
C LEU A 79 0.58 -6.03 8.23
N LEU A 80 -0.60 -5.92 7.63
CA LEU A 80 -1.87 -5.90 8.36
C LEU A 80 -2.14 -7.23 9.08
N ILE A 81 -1.96 -8.37 8.40
CA ILE A 81 -2.13 -9.70 8.99
C ILE A 81 -1.15 -9.88 10.16
N TYR A 82 0.13 -9.52 9.95
CA TYR A 82 1.15 -9.61 11.00
C TYR A 82 0.77 -8.76 12.22
N GLN A 83 0.38 -7.50 12.01
CA GLN A 83 -0.08 -6.63 13.08
C GLN A 83 -1.30 -7.20 13.80
N TYR A 84 -2.26 -7.75 13.06
CA TYR A 84 -3.49 -8.35 13.60
C TYR A 84 -3.19 -9.58 14.47
N VAL A 85 -2.36 -10.51 13.99
CA VAL A 85 -1.94 -11.70 14.75
C VAL A 85 -1.22 -11.30 16.03
N LEU A 86 -0.32 -10.33 15.97
CA LEU A 86 0.37 -9.83 17.17
C LEU A 86 -0.57 -9.13 18.14
N SER A 87 -1.60 -8.44 17.65
CA SER A 87 -2.58 -7.76 18.51
C SER A 87 -3.49 -8.76 19.23
N ARG A 88 -3.85 -9.87 18.56
CA ARG A 88 -4.59 -11.00 19.15
C ARG A 88 -3.80 -11.74 20.23
N ARG A 89 -2.47 -11.85 20.09
CA ARG A 89 -1.60 -12.50 21.09
C ARG A 89 -1.34 -11.67 22.35
N ALA A 90 -1.60 -10.35 22.28
CA ALA A 90 -1.35 -9.42 23.37
C ALA A 90 -2.61 -9.07 24.18
N ALA A 91 -3.77 -9.60 23.79
CA ALA A 91 -5.06 -9.48 24.47
C ALA A 91 -5.35 -10.79 25.22
#